data_AF-A0A1I2AFM4-F1
#
_entry.id   AF-A0A1I2AFM4-F1
#
_cell.length_a   1.000
_cell.length_b   1.000
_cell.length_c   1.000
_cell.angle_alpha   90.00
_cell.angle_beta   90.00
_cell.angle_gamma   90.00
#
_symmetry.space_group_name_H-M   'P 1'
#
loop_
_entity.id
_entity.type
_entity.pdbx_description
1 polymer ?
#
loop_
_entity_poly.entity_id
_entity_poly.type
_entity_poly.pdbx_seq_one_letter_code
_entity_poly.pdbx_strand_id
1 'polypeptide(L)'
;MDWIGICLKDAAALGLDVNLQATDKAKALLGNQRHKAANIPAMPWLEVPAFYNSLNGGTLTELALRLLILTAVRSGPLRFLHEDQLGGNVWTIPGDTLKGQKDATSDFRVQLSQEAMLEYPHRVFQFEC
;
A
#
# COMPACT_ATOMS: atom_id res chain seq x y z
N MET A 1 11.36 2.43 14.43
CA MET A 1 12.40 2.74 13.44
C MET A 1 12.81 4.19 13.63
N ASP A 2 14.07 4.46 13.95
CA ASP A 2 14.58 5.82 14.24
C ASP A 2 15.32 6.37 13.00
N TRP A 3 14.56 6.98 12.09
CA TRP A 3 15.07 7.46 10.81
C TRP A 3 16.13 8.55 10.98
N ILE A 4 15.96 9.44 11.98
CA ILE A 4 16.93 10.49 12.29
C ILE A 4 18.24 9.86 12.79
N GLY A 5 18.14 8.85 13.66
CA GLY A 5 19.31 8.12 14.15
C GLY A 5 20.09 7.40 13.03
N ILE A 6 19.41 6.91 12.00
CA ILE A 6 20.05 6.32 10.81
C ILE A 6 20.80 7.40 10.02
N CYS A 7 20.15 8.52 9.70
CA CYS A 7 20.80 9.62 8.98
C CYS A 7 22.04 10.17 9.73
N LEU A 8 21.98 10.27 11.06
CA LEU A 8 23.12 10.72 11.86
C LEU A 8 24.30 9.72 11.84
N LYS A 9 24.02 8.41 11.76
CA LYS A 9 25.07 7.40 11.58
C LYS A 9 25.73 7.50 10.22
N ASP A 10 24.93 7.70 9.17
CA ASP A 10 25.44 7.88 7.80
C ASP A 10 26.29 9.17 7.70
N ALA A 11 25.82 10.27 8.31
CA ALA A 11 26.57 11.53 8.37
C ALA A 11 27.91 11.39 9.11
N ALA A 12 27.94 10.66 10.23
CA ALA A 12 29.18 10.37 10.96
C ALA A 12 30.15 9.53 10.12
N ALA A 13 29.63 8.53 9.38
CA ALA A 13 30.44 7.72 8.48
C ALA A 13 31.04 8.54 7.32
N LEU A 14 30.35 9.60 6.89
CA LEU A 14 30.85 10.58 5.93
C LEU A 14 31.86 11.59 6.54
N GLY A 15 32.15 11.50 7.84
CA GLY A 15 33.12 12.37 8.54
C GLY A 15 32.56 13.75 8.93
N LEU A 16 31.24 13.93 8.88
CA LEU A 16 30.60 15.16 9.34
C LEU A 16 30.57 15.21 10.87
N ASP A 17 30.72 16.40 11.44
CA ASP A 17 30.61 16.62 12.89
C ASP A 17 29.14 16.48 13.33
N VAL A 18 28.79 15.29 13.82
CA VAL A 18 27.43 14.96 14.26
C VAL A 18 27.43 14.22 15.59
N ASN A 19 26.45 14.55 16.43
CA ASN A 19 26.26 13.88 17.70
C ASN A 19 25.40 12.60 17.54
N LEU A 20 26.06 11.43 17.58
CA LEU A 20 25.40 10.12 17.48
C LEU A 20 24.37 9.85 18.58
N GLN A 21 24.48 10.54 19.73
CA GLN A 21 23.55 10.38 20.86
C GLN A 21 22.35 11.35 20.79
N ALA A 22 22.23 12.16 19.74
CA ALA A 22 21.21 13.22 19.69
C ALA A 22 19.78 12.67 19.85
N THR A 23 19.44 11.55 19.22
CA THR A 23 18.08 10.98 19.29
C THR A 23 17.76 10.41 20.67
N ASP A 24 18.73 9.78 21.33
CA ASP A 24 18.54 9.22 22.68
C ASP A 24 18.45 10.32 23.74
N LYS A 25 19.25 11.38 23.61
CA LYS A 25 19.12 12.59 24.44
C LYS A 25 17.77 13.26 24.25
N ALA A 26 17.29 13.38 23.00
CA ALA A 26 15.98 13.93 22.71
C ALA A 26 14.86 13.09 23.33
N LYS A 27 14.92 11.75 23.25
CA LYS A 27 13.95 10.86 23.92
C LYS A 27 13.95 11.04 25.43
N ALA A 28 15.12 11.17 26.05
CA ALA A 28 15.24 11.41 27.49
C ALA A 28 14.62 12.76 27.90
N LEU A 29 14.84 13.82 27.10
CA LEU A 29 14.30 15.16 27.35
C LEU A 29 12.78 15.25 27.11
N LEU A 30 12.29 14.62 26.05
CA LEU A 30 10.85 14.60 25.70
C LEU A 30 10.04 13.69 26.62
N GLY A 31 10.71 12.75 27.30
CA GLY A 31 10.08 11.78 28.18
C GLY A 31 9.31 10.69 27.43
N ASN A 32 8.55 9.89 28.19
CA ASN A 32 7.82 8.75 27.62
C ASN A 32 6.65 9.23 26.75
N GLN A 33 6.69 8.92 25.46
CA GLN A 33 5.58 9.14 24.54
C GLN A 33 4.40 8.25 24.93
N ARG A 34 3.36 8.84 25.54
CA ARG A 34 2.14 8.12 25.98
C ARG A 34 1.08 8.04 24.88
N HIS A 35 1.49 7.94 23.63
CA HIS A 35 0.54 7.78 22.53
C HIS A 35 -0.16 6.43 22.67
N LYS A 36 -1.48 6.46 22.91
CA LYS A 36 -2.33 5.28 22.88
C LYS A 36 -2.89 5.15 21.47
N ALA A 37 -2.53 4.08 20.78
CA ALA A 37 -3.09 3.79 19.47
C ALA A 37 -4.61 3.59 19.61
N ALA A 38 -5.38 4.46 18.96
CA ALA A 38 -6.82 4.30 18.79
C ALA A 38 -7.07 3.57 17.46
N ASN A 39 -7.87 2.50 17.49
CA ASN A 39 -8.28 1.79 16.28
C ASN A 39 -9.44 2.53 15.63
N ILE A 40 -9.41 2.70 14.31
CA ILE A 40 -10.55 3.19 13.54
C ILE A 40 -11.45 1.98 13.28
N PRO A 41 -12.71 1.98 13.74
CA PRO A 41 -13.58 0.83 13.57
C PRO A 41 -13.78 0.55 12.08
N ALA A 42 -13.67 -0.73 11.71
CA ALA A 42 -13.97 -1.17 10.37
C ALA A 42 -15.49 -1.11 10.10
N MET A 43 -15.86 -0.96 8.82
CA MET A 43 -17.24 -1.12 8.38
C MET A 43 -17.76 -2.53 8.73
N PRO A 44 -19.00 -2.67 9.22
CA PRO A 44 -19.62 -3.98 9.40
C PRO A 44 -19.66 -4.76 8.09
N TRP A 45 -19.25 -6.04 8.10
CA TRP A 45 -19.16 -6.84 6.88
C TRP A 45 -20.49 -6.97 6.11
N LEU A 46 -21.62 -6.91 6.83
CA LEU A 46 -22.97 -6.95 6.27
C LEU A 46 -23.30 -5.71 5.43
N GLU A 47 -22.63 -4.58 5.66
CA GLU A 47 -22.85 -3.33 4.94
C GLU A 47 -22.00 -3.24 3.66
N VAL A 48 -20.94 -4.04 3.56
CA VAL A 48 -20.01 -4.03 2.43
C VAL A 48 -20.72 -4.26 1.09
N PRO A 49 -21.69 -5.18 0.93
CA PRO A 49 -22.41 -5.34 -0.33
C PRO A 49 -23.20 -4.10 -0.74
N ALA A 50 -23.87 -3.43 0.22
CA ALA A 50 -24.61 -2.20 -0.04
C ALA A 50 -23.66 -1.06 -0.43
N PHE A 51 -22.52 -0.95 0.24
CA PHE A 51 -21.48 0.01 -0.09
C PHE A 51 -20.87 -0.26 -1.47
N TYR A 52 -20.53 -1.51 -1.79
CA TYR A 52 -20.01 -1.90 -3.10
C TYR A 52 -20.97 -1.52 -4.22
N ASN A 53 -22.28 -1.77 -4.04
CA ASN A 53 -23.32 -1.39 -5.01
C ASN A 53 -23.53 0.13 -5.13
N SER A 54 -23.16 0.90 -4.11
CA SER A 54 -23.22 2.37 -4.18
C SER A 54 -22.12 2.96 -5.07
N LEU A 55 -21.05 2.20 -5.35
CA LEU A 55 -19.96 2.58 -6.24
C LEU A 55 -20.41 2.32 -7.69
N ASN A 56 -20.92 3.35 -8.37
CA ASN A 56 -21.47 3.21 -9.73
C ASN A 56 -20.40 3.11 -10.84
N GLY A 57 -19.11 3.19 -10.47
CA GLY A 57 -17.99 3.06 -11.41
C GLY A 57 -17.84 4.28 -12.32
N GLY A 58 -18.30 5.44 -11.86
CA GLY A 58 -18.23 6.71 -12.60
C GLY A 58 -16.84 7.33 -12.58
N THR A 59 -15.98 6.93 -11.64
CA THR A 59 -14.59 7.39 -11.56
C THR A 59 -13.59 6.24 -11.47
N LEU A 60 -12.35 6.48 -11.92
CA LEU A 60 -11.26 5.50 -11.78
C LEU A 60 -11.02 5.11 -10.31
N THR A 61 -11.19 6.05 -9.38
CA THR A 61 -11.07 5.79 -7.94
C THR A 61 -12.14 4.84 -7.43
N GLU A 62 -13.38 4.96 -7.90
CA GLU A 62 -14.46 4.03 -7.55
C GLU A 62 -14.21 2.64 -8.10
N LEU A 63 -13.77 2.54 -9.37
CA LEU A 63 -13.40 1.26 -9.99
C LEU A 63 -12.24 0.60 -9.23
N ALA A 64 -11.21 1.37 -8.87
CA ALA A 64 -10.10 0.90 -8.06
C ALA A 64 -10.59 0.41 -6.69
N LEU A 65 -11.49 1.14 -6.02
CA LEU A 65 -12.04 0.74 -4.73
C LEU A 65 -12.89 -0.54 -4.82
N ARG A 66 -13.67 -0.72 -5.90
CA ARG A 66 -14.41 -1.97 -6.16
C ARG A 66 -13.44 -3.14 -6.32
N LEU A 67 -12.40 -2.98 -7.12
CA LEU A 67 -11.37 -4.00 -7.30
C LEU A 67 -10.64 -4.30 -5.98
N LEU A 68 -10.37 -3.28 -5.15
CA LEU A 68 -9.76 -3.43 -3.83
C LEU A 68 -10.62 -4.31 -2.90
N ILE A 69 -11.94 -4.11 -2.91
CA ILE A 69 -12.89 -4.90 -2.10
C ILE A 69 -12.87 -6.37 -2.56
N LEU A 70 -12.82 -6.63 -3.86
CA LEU A 70 -12.86 -7.98 -4.42
C LEU A 70 -11.55 -8.76 -4.25
N THR A 71 -10.40 -8.08 -4.25
CA THR A 71 -9.08 -8.71 -4.27
C THR A 71 -8.31 -8.60 -2.95
N ALA A 72 -8.72 -7.69 -2.06
CA ALA A 72 -8.07 -7.40 -0.78
C ALA A 72 -6.56 -7.11 -0.86
N VAL A 73 -6.08 -6.70 -2.04
CA VAL A 73 -4.69 -6.28 -2.21
C VAL A 73 -4.40 -4.99 -1.44
N ARG A 74 -3.13 -4.64 -1.29
CA ARG A 74 -2.78 -3.31 -0.79
C ARG A 74 -3.06 -2.27 -1.88
N SER A 75 -3.36 -1.05 -1.48
CA SER A 75 -3.60 0.06 -2.41
C SER A 75 -2.39 0.41 -3.28
N GLY A 76 -1.16 0.07 -2.85
CA GLY A 76 0.07 0.27 -3.64
C GLY A 76 0.01 -0.46 -4.99
N PRO A 77 0.02 -1.81 -5.00
CA PRO A 77 -0.08 -2.61 -6.22
C PRO A 77 -1.27 -2.22 -7.11
N LEU A 78 -2.43 -1.93 -6.51
CA LEU A 78 -3.63 -1.55 -7.25
C LEU A 78 -3.47 -0.26 -8.05
N ARG A 79 -2.81 0.77 -7.48
CA ARG A 79 -2.60 2.05 -8.17
C ARG A 79 -1.54 2.01 -9.26
N PHE A 80 -0.68 1.00 -9.25
CA PHE A 80 0.41 0.79 -10.21
C PHE A 80 0.24 -0.51 -10.99
N LEU A 81 -1.00 -1.00 -11.08
CA LEU A 81 -1.34 -2.19 -11.82
C LEU A 81 -1.14 -1.91 -13.31
N HIS A 82 -0.41 -2.79 -13.98
CA HIS A 82 -0.10 -2.68 -15.41
C HIS A 82 -0.59 -3.92 -16.17
N GLU A 83 -0.94 -3.77 -17.44
CA GLU A 83 -1.58 -4.83 -18.25
C GLU A 83 -0.73 -6.10 -18.38
N ASP A 84 0.59 -5.99 -18.42
CA ASP A 84 1.54 -7.10 -18.51
C ASP A 84 1.53 -8.02 -17.26
N GLN A 85 0.98 -7.54 -16.15
CA GLN A 85 0.80 -8.31 -14.91
C GLN A 85 -0.43 -9.22 -14.96
N LEU A 86 -1.30 -9.08 -15.96
CA LEU A 86 -2.56 -9.81 -16.07
C LEU A 86 -2.43 -10.98 -17.06
N GLY A 87 -2.63 -12.20 -16.55
CA GLY A 87 -2.65 -13.42 -17.35
C GLY A 87 -3.95 -14.19 -17.13
N GLY A 88 -4.90 -14.05 -18.06
CA GLY A 88 -6.21 -14.68 -17.94
C GLY A 88 -6.97 -14.19 -16.71
N ASN A 89 -7.25 -15.09 -15.76
CA ASN A 89 -7.89 -14.76 -14.49
C ASN A 89 -6.89 -14.56 -13.33
N VAL A 90 -5.59 -14.40 -13.62
CA VAL A 90 -4.55 -14.22 -12.61
C VAL A 90 -3.88 -12.87 -12.77
N TRP A 91 -3.86 -12.10 -11.70
CA TRP A 91 -3.03 -10.90 -11.57
C TRP A 91 -1.76 -11.26 -10.79
N THR A 92 -0.60 -11.07 -11.42
CA THR A 92 0.73 -11.30 -10.82
C THR A 92 1.35 -9.97 -10.43
N ILE A 93 1.38 -9.68 -9.13
CA ILE A 93 2.00 -8.48 -8.58
C ILE A 93 3.50 -8.72 -8.40
N PRO A 94 4.39 -7.93 -9.04
CA PRO A 94 5.83 -8.08 -8.89
C PRO A 94 6.27 -7.86 -7.44
N GLY A 95 7.17 -8.71 -6.94
CA GLY A 95 7.71 -8.63 -5.59
C GLY A 95 8.30 -7.26 -5.23
N ASP A 96 8.90 -6.57 -6.20
CA ASP A 96 9.51 -5.24 -6.05
C ASP A 96 8.50 -4.12 -5.76
N THR A 97 7.23 -4.31 -6.15
CA THR A 97 6.15 -3.36 -5.89
C THR A 97 5.46 -3.61 -4.55
N LEU A 98 5.73 -4.76 -3.93
CA LEU A 98 5.18 -5.13 -2.64
C LEU A 98 5.99 -4.50 -1.51
N LYS A 99 5.29 -4.23 -0.41
CA LYS A 99 5.95 -3.91 0.85
C LYS A 99 6.62 -5.18 1.38
N GLY A 100 7.92 -5.30 1.16
CA GLY A 100 8.76 -6.39 1.63
C GLY A 100 10.24 -6.02 1.63
N GLN A 101 11.10 -7.01 1.82
CA GLN A 101 12.54 -6.82 1.70
C GLN A 101 12.92 -6.72 0.23
N LYS A 102 13.76 -5.74 -0.11
CA LYS A 102 14.28 -5.57 -1.46
C LYS A 102 15.01 -6.85 -1.89
N ASP A 103 14.78 -7.31 -3.11
CA ASP A 103 15.39 -8.50 -3.73
C ASP A 103 15.09 -9.85 -3.03
N ALA A 104 14.23 -9.87 -2.00
CA ALA A 104 13.87 -11.08 -1.26
C ALA A 104 12.35 -11.32 -1.18
N THR A 105 11.54 -10.45 -1.79
CA THR A 105 10.09 -10.60 -1.84
C THR A 105 9.70 -11.27 -3.14
N SER A 106 9.03 -12.42 -3.06
CA SER A 106 8.52 -13.11 -4.25
C SER A 106 7.28 -12.42 -4.81
N ASP A 107 7.01 -12.65 -6.09
CA ASP A 107 5.77 -12.22 -6.73
C ASP A 107 4.53 -12.78 -6.01
N PHE A 108 3.48 -11.99 -5.99
CA PHE A 108 2.21 -12.35 -5.36
C PHE A 108 1.13 -12.53 -6.42
N ARG A 109 0.50 -13.71 -6.43
CA ARG A 109 -0.53 -14.06 -7.40
C ARG A 109 -1.92 -13.93 -6.78
N VAL A 110 -2.77 -13.16 -7.44
CA VAL A 110 -4.16 -12.89 -7.06
C VAL A 110 -5.07 -13.49 -8.10
N GLN A 111 -6.02 -14.33 -7.67
CA GLN A 111 -7.07 -14.86 -8.53
C GLN A 111 -8.16 -13.81 -8.69
N LEU A 112 -8.51 -13.48 -9.94
CA LEU A 112 -9.56 -12.54 -10.26
C LEU A 112 -10.89 -13.30 -10.41
N SER A 113 -11.91 -12.85 -9.69
CA SER A 113 -13.28 -13.31 -9.87
C SER A 113 -13.85 -12.79 -11.20
N GLN A 114 -14.95 -13.39 -11.67
CA GLN A 114 -15.65 -12.90 -12.87
C GLN A 114 -16.01 -11.42 -12.77
N GLU A 115 -16.50 -10.99 -11.61
CA GLU A 115 -16.80 -9.58 -11.32
C GLU A 115 -15.54 -8.71 -11.47
N ALA A 116 -14.40 -9.11 -10.90
CA ALA A 116 -13.15 -8.34 -11.00
C ALA A 116 -12.65 -8.26 -12.45
N MET A 117 -12.84 -9.32 -13.23
CA MET A 117 -12.50 -9.35 -14.66
C MET A 117 -13.46 -8.54 -15.52
N LEU A 118 -14.68 -8.21 -15.07
CA LEU A 118 -15.60 -7.33 -15.81
C LEU A 118 -15.26 -5.85 -15.60
N GLU A 119 -14.82 -5.50 -14.39
CA GLU A 119 -14.44 -4.13 -14.04
C GLU A 119 -13.17 -3.65 -14.77
N TYR A 120 -12.23 -4.55 -15.06
CA TYR A 120 -10.83 -4.18 -15.34
C TYR A 120 -10.33 -4.16 -16.82
N PRO A 121 -10.91 -4.82 -17.85
CA PRO A 121 -10.26 -4.90 -19.15
C PRO A 121 -10.62 -3.77 -20.14
N HIS A 122 -11.70 -3.01 -19.95
CA HIS A 122 -12.15 -2.04 -20.97
C HIS A 122 -12.19 -0.57 -20.53
N ARG A 123 -12.34 -0.26 -19.24
CA ARG A 123 -12.57 1.12 -18.80
C ARG A 123 -11.34 1.83 -18.25
N VAL A 124 -10.38 1.10 -17.66
CA VAL A 124 -9.21 1.72 -17.01
C VAL A 124 -8.15 2.15 -18.04
N PHE A 125 -7.88 1.30 -19.03
CA PHE A 125 -6.87 1.57 -20.08
C PHE A 125 -7.37 2.43 -21.24
N GLN A 126 -8.66 2.80 -21.28
CA GLN A 126 -9.20 3.72 -22.30
C GLN A 126 -8.93 5.20 -22.01
N PHE A 127 -8.39 5.55 -20.84
CA PHE A 127 -8.10 6.93 -20.46
C PHE A 127 -6.65 7.37 -20.73
N GLU A 128 -5.84 6.52 -21.37
CA GLU A 128 -4.58 6.94 -22.00
C GLU A 128 -4.79 7.11 -23.51
N CYS A 129 -5.35 8.26 -23.91
CA CYS A 129 -5.23 8.80 -25.27
C CYS A 129 -5.40 10.32 -25.27
#